data_AF-A0A2V8LPX6-F1
#
_entry.id   AF-A0A2V8LPX6-F1
#
_cell.length_a   1.000
_cell.length_b   1.000
_cell.length_c   1.000
_cell.angle_alpha   90.00
_cell.angle_beta   90.00
_cell.angle_gamma   90.00
#
_symmetry.space_group_name_H-M   'P 1'
#
loop_
_entity.id
_entity.type
_entity.pdbx_description
1 polymer ?
#
loop_
_entity_poly.entity_id
_entity_poly.type
_entity_poly.pdbx_seq_one_letter_code
_entity_poly.pdbx_strand_id
1 'polypeptide(L)'
;MILTKHETEWFAKGSIEGTGRVPQYRISGLPPGEHALVAEFPDRGWCILRWNDDWHGNWTGEYATADAAIAALSEEIAGTAIA
;
A
#
# COMPACT_ATOMS: atom_id res chain seq x y z
N MET A 1 -5.56 15.98 -3.98
CA MET A 1 -4.24 15.36 -3.70
C MET A 1 -3.89 14.45 -4.87
N ILE A 2 -2.62 14.35 -5.26
CA ILE A 2 -2.16 13.45 -6.34
C ILE A 2 -1.21 12.43 -5.71
N LEU A 3 -1.58 11.14 -5.76
CA LEU A 3 -0.70 10.05 -5.33
C LEU A 3 0.11 9.52 -6.51
N THR A 4 1.39 9.24 -6.27
CA THR A 4 2.31 8.73 -7.28
C THR A 4 2.84 7.36 -6.86
N LYS A 5 2.83 6.39 -7.78
CA LYS A 5 3.40 5.06 -7.56
C LYS A 5 4.87 5.02 -7.95
N HIS A 6 5.68 4.48 -7.06
CA HIS A 6 7.08 4.14 -7.34
C HIS A 6 7.20 2.63 -7.20
N GLU A 7 7.61 1.95 -8.27
CA GLU A 7 7.91 0.53 -8.19
C GLU A 7 9.05 0.32 -7.21
N THR A 8 8.89 -0.66 -6.33
CA THR A 8 9.94 -1.07 -5.39
C THR A 8 10.22 -2.54 -5.63
N GLU A 9 11.50 -2.87 -5.83
CA GLU A 9 11.96 -4.25 -5.81
C GLU A 9 12.14 -4.67 -4.35
N TRP A 10 11.04 -5.04 -3.67
CA TRP A 10 11.13 -5.70 -2.38
C TRP A 10 11.41 -7.20 -2.56
N PHE A 11 12.60 -7.63 -2.15
CA PHE A 11 12.89 -9.04 -1.89
C PHE A 11 12.42 -9.32 -0.45
N ALA A 12 11.32 -10.04 -0.28
CA ALA A 12 10.92 -10.50 1.04
C ALA A 12 11.94 -11.54 1.55
N LYS A 13 13.05 -11.08 2.14
CA LYS A 13 13.90 -11.94 2.96
C LYS A 13 13.21 -12.08 4.32
N GLY A 14 12.27 -13.01 4.37
CA GLY A 14 11.65 -13.46 5.62
C GLY A 14 10.13 -13.34 5.58
N SER A 15 9.48 -14.50 5.73
CA SER A 15 8.07 -14.70 6.10
C SER A 15 7.05 -14.93 4.98
N ILE A 16 7.48 -15.04 3.73
CA ILE A 16 6.70 -15.76 2.71
C ILE A 16 7.59 -16.91 2.24
N GLU A 17 7.25 -18.15 2.62
CA GLU A 17 7.84 -19.33 1.96
C GLU A 17 7.43 -19.29 0.49
N GLY A 18 8.26 -18.68 -0.33
CA GLY A 18 7.98 -18.46 -1.74
C GLY A 18 8.94 -17.41 -2.27
N THR A 19 9.95 -17.85 -3.01
CA THR A 19 10.91 -17.01 -3.72
C THR A 19 10.26 -16.35 -4.96
N GLY A 20 9.09 -15.73 -4.79
CA GLY A 20 8.36 -15.02 -5.84
C GLY A 20 8.55 -13.52 -5.69
N ARG A 21 8.86 -12.83 -6.80
CA ARG A 21 8.76 -11.37 -6.85
C ARG A 21 7.29 -11.01 -6.63
N VAL A 22 6.98 -10.37 -5.51
CA VAL A 22 5.66 -9.78 -5.28
C VAL A 22 5.68 -8.36 -5.84
N PRO A 23 4.83 -8.02 -6.83
CA PRO A 23 4.69 -6.65 -7.29
C PRO A 23 4.31 -5.73 -6.12
N GLN A 24 5.12 -4.67 -5.92
CA GLN A 24 4.90 -3.71 -4.85
C GLN A 24 5.16 -2.28 -5.33
N TYR A 25 4.31 -1.36 -4.87
CA TYR A 25 4.43 0.06 -5.09
C TYR A 25 4.55 0.81 -3.75
N ARG A 26 5.53 1.71 -3.66
CA ARG A 26 5.56 2.75 -2.63
C ARG A 26 4.74 3.93 -3.11
N ILE A 27 3.87 4.42 -2.23
CA ILE A 27 2.98 5.53 -2.54
C ILE A 27 3.58 6.82 -1.99
N SER A 28 3.76 7.79 -2.89
CA SER A 28 4.19 9.16 -2.57
C SER A 28 3.01 10.13 -2.69
N GLY A 29 3.13 11.30 -2.08
CA GLY A 29 2.06 12.33 -2.08
C GLY A 29 1.07 12.20 -0.92
N LEU A 30 1.37 11.35 0.06
CA LEU A 30 0.65 11.23 1.32
C LEU A 30 0.90 12.46 2.22
N PRO A 31 0.03 12.71 3.22
CA PRO A 31 0.28 13.72 4.25
C PRO A 31 1.68 13.56 4.91
N PRO A 32 2.28 14.65 5.42
CA PRO A 32 3.59 14.56 6.06
C PRO A 32 3.57 13.59 7.25
N GLY A 33 4.56 12.70 7.32
CA GLY A 33 4.66 11.64 8.34
C GLY A 33 3.89 10.37 7.99
N GLU A 34 3.01 10.39 6.98
CA GLU A 34 2.26 9.22 6.54
C GLU A 34 3.01 8.44 5.45
N HIS A 35 2.91 7.11 5.53
CA HIS A 35 3.53 6.18 4.62
C HIS A 35 2.54 5.10 4.20
N ALA A 36 2.67 4.64 2.95
CA ALA A 36 1.89 3.51 2.45
C ALA A 36 2.63 2.69 1.39
N LEU A 37 2.31 1.40 1.37
CA LEU A 37 2.68 0.45 0.32
C LEU A 37 1.42 -0.20 -0.25
N VAL A 38 1.50 -0.59 -1.50
CA VAL A 38 0.50 -1.42 -2.19
C VAL A 38 1.21 -2.64 -2.74
N ALA A 39 0.72 -3.85 -2.45
CA ALA A 39 1.36 -5.09 -2.89
C ALA A 39 0.33 -6.15 -3.30
N GLU A 40 0.68 -7.00 -4.26
CA GLU A 40 -0.15 -8.11 -4.70
C GLU A 40 0.12 -9.38 -3.88
N PHE A 41 -0.93 -9.93 -3.26
CA PHE A 41 -0.87 -11.21 -2.58
C PHE A 41 -1.54 -12.27 -3.45
N PRO A 42 -0.87 -13.39 -3.79
CA PRO A 42 -1.38 -14.38 -4.74
C PRO A 42 -2.81 -14.88 -4.45
N ASP A 43 -3.13 -15.09 -3.17
CA ASP A 43 -4.41 -15.65 -2.73
C ASP A 43 -5.45 -14.58 -2.34
N ARG A 44 -5.09 -13.30 -2.39
CA ARG A 44 -5.90 -12.20 -1.82
C ARG A 44 -6.10 -11.01 -2.76
N GLY A 45 -5.23 -10.85 -3.76
CA GLY A 45 -5.17 -9.67 -4.61
C GLY A 45 -4.36 -8.54 -4.01
N TRP A 46 -4.58 -7.32 -4.48
CA TRP A 46 -3.85 -6.13 -4.08
C TRP A 46 -4.30 -5.64 -2.71
N CYS A 47 -3.35 -5.44 -1.81
CA CYS A 47 -3.58 -4.95 -0.44
C CYS A 47 -2.79 -3.68 -0.18
N ILE A 48 -3.19 -2.92 0.83
CA ILE A 48 -2.58 -1.66 1.27
C ILE A 48 -1.98 -1.86 2.66
N LEU A 49 -0.77 -1.39 2.88
CA LEU A 49 -0.18 -1.20 4.20
C LEU A 49 -0.01 0.29 4.45
N ARG A 50 -0.38 0.76 5.64
CA ARG A 50 -0.16 2.14 6.09
C ARG A 50 0.57 2.18 7.42
N TRP A 51 1.39 3.21 7.60
CA TRP A 51 2.06 3.49 8.87
C TRP A 51 2.50 4.96 8.94
N ASN A 52 2.84 5.41 10.14
CA ASN A 52 3.52 6.68 10.43
C ASN A 52 4.52 6.44 11.59
N ASP A 53 5.08 7.50 12.16
CA ASP A 53 6.07 7.39 13.25
C ASP A 53 5.48 6.80 14.55
N ASP A 54 4.19 7.00 14.81
CA ASP A 54 3.51 6.59 16.06
C ASP A 54 2.76 5.26 15.93
N TRP A 55 2.42 4.86 14.71
CA TRP A 55 1.56 3.70 14.43
C TRP A 55 2.03 2.94 13.19
N HIS A 56 1.95 1.62 13.26
CA HIS A 56 2.15 0.73 12.12
C HIS A 56 0.95 -0.19 11.94
N GLY A 57 0.29 -0.09 10.79
CA GLY A 57 -0.90 -0.87 10.46
C GLY A 57 -0.61 -2.30 10.02
N ASN A 58 -1.69 -3.01 9.69
CA ASN A 58 -1.68 -4.29 9.00
C ASN A 58 -2.03 -4.11 7.52
N TRP A 59 -1.77 -5.13 6.71
CA TRP A 59 -2.25 -5.20 5.33
C TRP A 59 -3.77 -5.36 5.26
N THR A 60 -4.44 -4.40 4.63
CA THR A 60 -5.89 -4.36 4.47
C THR A 60 -6.30 -4.23 3.00
N GLY A 61 -7.58 -4.45 2.73
CA GLY A 61 -8.12 -4.43 1.36
C GLY A 61 -7.85 -5.72 0.59
N GLU A 62 -8.62 -5.89 -0.49
CA GLU A 62 -8.61 -7.07 -1.38
C GLU A 62 -9.04 -6.58 -2.77
N TYR A 63 -8.14 -5.88 -3.45
CA TYR A 63 -8.45 -5.20 -4.72
C TYR A 63 -7.97 -6.02 -5.91
N ALA A 64 -8.73 -5.96 -7.00
CA ALA A 64 -8.39 -6.67 -8.24
C ALA A 64 -7.14 -6.09 -8.93
N THR A 65 -6.82 -4.80 -8.71
CA THR A 65 -5.69 -4.11 -9.35
C THR A 65 -5.01 -3.14 -8.39
N ALA A 66 -3.74 -2.83 -8.68
CA ALA A 66 -2.98 -1.83 -7.93
C ALA A 66 -3.64 -0.44 -7.98
N ASP A 67 -4.12 -0.02 -9.16
CA ASP A 67 -4.76 1.29 -9.32
C ASP A 67 -6.09 1.39 -8.53
N ALA A 68 -6.84 0.28 -8.38
CA ALA A 68 -8.02 0.25 -7.52
C ALA A 68 -7.68 0.40 -6.03
N ALA A 69 -6.59 -0.23 -5.58
CA ALA A 69 -6.08 -0.05 -4.22
C ALA A 69 -5.63 1.40 -3.96
N ILE A 70 -4.94 2.01 -4.92
CA ILE A 70 -4.48 3.41 -4.82
C ILE A 70 -5.65 4.39 -4.84
N ALA A 71 -6.69 4.12 -5.63
CA ALA A 71 -7.92 4.92 -5.64
C ALA A 71 -8.61 4.88 -4.27
N ALA A 72 -8.80 3.68 -3.70
CA ALA A 72 -9.39 3.52 -2.37
C ALA A 72 -8.55 4.22 -1.28
N LEU A 73 -7.22 4.12 -1.34
CA LEU A 73 -6.32 4.84 -0.44
C LEU A 73 -6.49 6.37 -0.58
N SER A 74 -6.62 6.87 -1.80
CA SER A 74 -6.82 8.30 -2.06
C SER A 74 -8.14 8.79 -1.46
N GLU A 75 -9.21 8.02 -1.60
CA GLU A 75 -10.53 8.31 -1.04
C GLU A 75 -10.51 8.29 0.49
N GLU A 76 -9.87 7.31 1.11
CA GLU A 76 -9.74 7.20 2.57
C GLU A 76 -9.02 8.42 3.16
N ILE A 77 -7.90 8.84 2.55
CA ILE A 77 -7.14 10.00 3.01
C ILE A 77 -7.94 11.30 2.77
N ALA A 78 -8.60 11.42 1.63
CA ALA A 78 -9.46 12.58 1.34
C ALA A 78 -10.64 12.67 2.31
N GLY A 79 -11.25 11.54 2.69
CA GLY A 79 -12.32 11.47 3.68
C GLY A 79 -11.87 11.75 5.12
N THR A 80 -10.62 11.40 5.46
CA THR A 80 -10.03 11.70 6.77
C THR A 80 -9.70 13.19 6.94
N ALA A 81 -9.42 13.90 5.85
CA ALA A 81 -9.06 15.33 5.88
C ALA A 81 -10.25 16.30 6.15
N ILE A 82 -11.47 15.78 6.35
CA ILE A 82 -12.71 16.56 6.48
C ILE A 82 -13.43 16.36 7.83
N ALA A 83 -12.82 15.68 8.79
CA ALA A 83 -13.38 15.42 10.12
C ALA A 83 -12.65 16.21 11.22
#